data_AF-A0A1M5P153-F1
#
_entry.id   AF-A0A1M5P153-F1
#
_cell.length_a   1.000
_cell.length_b   1.000
_cell.length_c   1.000
_cell.angle_alpha   90.00
_cell.angle_beta   90.00
_cell.angle_gamma   90.00
#
_symmetry.space_group_name_H-M   'P 1'
#
loop_
_entity.id
_entity.type
_entity.pdbx_description
1 polymer ?
#
loop_
_entity_poly.entity_id
_entity_poly.type
_entity_poly.pdbx_seq_one_letter_code
_entity_poly.pdbx_strand_id
1 'polypeptide(L)'
;MGETPLAVLEICRVPSAVTYALAEALKAGGQGGVLTAFEMGPSPVRKKFNRLLGQNELQDHVTIMPVRKSYHWALQRLINDERRPRFDICVLNGNRRWDAVALTAYLADILLRPGGLMIAPGLKWSIESSPYFQRQTAQLAEYDKDEIAAHPLELVRDTVLPRLNYRIIEEPNCPQVLFARKPK
;
A
#
# COMPACT_ATOMS: atom_id res chain seq x y z
N MET A 1 -4.85 20.09 -8.89
CA MET A 1 -4.53 18.70 -8.49
C MET A 1 -5.24 17.79 -9.49
N GLY A 2 -4.53 16.80 -10.04
CA GLY A 2 -4.93 16.05 -11.24
C GLY A 2 -6.19 15.20 -11.07
N GLU A 3 -6.64 14.61 -12.18
CA GLU A 3 -7.83 13.77 -12.37
C GLU A 3 -8.24 12.92 -11.17
N THR A 4 -9.54 12.81 -10.92
CA THR A 4 -10.13 11.90 -9.93
C THR A 4 -9.67 10.46 -10.22
N PRO A 5 -9.07 9.74 -9.25
CA PRO A 5 -8.63 8.38 -9.48
C PRO A 5 -9.84 7.45 -9.68
N LEU A 6 -9.75 6.56 -10.66
CA LEU A 6 -10.77 5.56 -10.98
C LEU A 6 -10.35 4.15 -10.58
N ALA A 7 -9.05 3.86 -10.55
CA ALA A 7 -8.52 2.57 -10.16
C ALA A 7 -7.42 2.73 -9.10
N VAL A 8 -7.69 2.23 -7.88
CA VAL A 8 -6.74 2.26 -6.76
C VAL A 8 -6.38 0.84 -6.35
N LEU A 9 -5.09 0.58 -6.15
CA LEU A 9 -4.59 -0.67 -5.56
C LEU A 9 -4.04 -0.40 -4.16
N GLU A 10 -4.62 -1.01 -3.13
CA GLU A 10 -4.02 -1.07 -1.80
C GLU A 10 -3.31 -2.41 -1.59
N ILE A 11 -2.01 -2.33 -1.33
CA ILE A 11 -1.18 -3.48 -1.03
C ILE A 11 -1.07 -3.59 0.49
N CYS A 12 -2.02 -4.28 1.10
CA CYS A 12 -2.12 -4.46 2.55
C CYS A 12 -2.13 -5.92 2.98
N ARG A 13 -1.91 -6.17 4.28
CA ARG A 13 -2.08 -7.49 4.89
C ARG A 13 -3.54 -7.78 5.24
N VAL A 14 -4.25 -6.80 5.77
CA VAL A 14 -5.66 -6.92 6.14
C VAL A 14 -6.32 -5.58 5.84
N PRO A 15 -7.53 -5.56 5.26
CA PRO A 15 -8.30 -4.34 5.13
C PRO A 15 -8.44 -3.61 6.47
N SER A 16 -8.28 -2.29 6.43
CA SER A 16 -8.15 -1.45 7.62
C SER A 16 -8.88 -0.11 7.48
N ALA A 17 -8.67 0.80 8.43
CA ALA A 17 -9.16 2.17 8.33
C ALA A 17 -8.65 2.89 7.07
N VAL A 18 -7.45 2.56 6.59
CA VAL A 18 -6.91 3.11 5.32
C VAL A 18 -7.76 2.64 4.14
N THR A 19 -8.06 1.33 4.06
CA THR A 19 -8.93 0.76 3.03
C THR A 19 -10.30 1.42 3.03
N TYR A 20 -10.89 1.62 4.21
CA TYR A 20 -12.17 2.29 4.35
C TYR A 20 -12.13 3.74 3.87
N ALA A 21 -11.12 4.51 4.29
CA ALA A 21 -10.96 5.91 3.89
C ALA A 21 -10.75 6.07 2.37
N LEU A 22 -10.00 5.16 1.74
CA LEU A 22 -9.84 5.13 0.28
C LEU A 22 -11.17 4.86 -0.42
N ALA A 23 -11.95 3.90 0.07
CA ALA A 23 -13.27 3.58 -0.49
C ALA A 23 -14.25 4.77 -0.39
N GLU A 24 -14.30 5.43 0.77
CA GLU A 24 -15.08 6.67 0.98
C GLU A 24 -14.64 7.78 0.01
N ALA A 25 -13.33 8.00 -0.13
CA ALA A 25 -12.82 9.02 -1.04
C ALA A 25 -13.19 8.74 -2.50
N LEU A 26 -13.17 7.47 -2.94
CA LEU A 26 -13.59 7.08 -4.28
C LEU A 26 -15.10 7.27 -4.49
N LYS A 27 -15.93 6.89 -3.50
CA LYS A 27 -17.38 7.13 -3.54
C LYS A 27 -17.69 8.62 -3.62
N ALA A 28 -17.05 9.44 -2.78
CA ALA A 28 -17.21 10.89 -2.79
C ALA A 28 -16.78 11.55 -4.12
N GLY A 29 -15.84 10.94 -4.84
CA GLY A 29 -15.44 11.38 -6.17
C GLY A 29 -16.51 11.23 -7.25
N GLY A 30 -17.54 10.40 -7.03
CA GLY A 30 -18.74 10.31 -7.87
C GLY A 30 -18.56 9.66 -9.26
N GLN A 31 -17.35 9.23 -9.63
CA GLN A 31 -17.03 8.70 -10.96
C GLN A 31 -16.98 7.18 -11.05
N GLY A 32 -17.47 6.45 -10.04
CA GLY A 32 -17.48 4.98 -10.05
C GLY A 32 -16.09 4.36 -9.86
N GLY A 33 -15.18 5.05 -9.16
CA GLY A 33 -13.84 4.53 -8.89
C GLY A 33 -13.87 3.24 -8.05
N VAL A 34 -12.90 2.36 -8.29
CA VAL A 34 -12.78 1.05 -7.65
C VAL A 34 -11.46 0.93 -6.90
N LEU A 35 -11.55 0.43 -5.68
CA LEU A 35 -10.44 0.03 -4.83
C LEU A 35 -10.26 -1.49 -4.91
N THR A 36 -9.08 -1.94 -5.33
CA THR A 36 -8.62 -3.31 -5.16
C THR A 36 -7.72 -3.38 -3.94
N ALA A 37 -8.01 -4.24 -2.96
CA ALA A 37 -7.19 -4.41 -1.76
C ALA A 37 -6.85 -5.87 -1.49
N PHE A 38 -5.61 -6.16 -1.09
CA PHE A 38 -5.21 -7.51 -0.71
C PHE A 38 -5.60 -7.88 0.73
N GLU A 39 -5.92 -9.15 0.95
CA GLU A 39 -6.17 -9.70 2.28
C GLU A 39 -5.37 -11.00 2.48
N MET A 40 -4.44 -10.99 3.42
CA MET A 40 -3.59 -12.13 3.78
C MET A 40 -4.24 -13.02 4.83
N GLY A 41 -4.52 -14.27 4.43
CA GLY A 41 -5.06 -15.32 5.32
C GLY A 41 -6.53 -15.10 5.72
N PRO A 42 -7.14 -16.09 6.40
CA PRO A 42 -8.48 -15.92 6.96
C PRO A 42 -8.43 -14.92 8.12
N SER A 43 -9.07 -13.77 7.94
CA SER A 43 -9.16 -12.75 8.99
C SER A 43 -10.56 -12.76 9.63
N PRO A 44 -10.71 -12.98 10.95
CA PRO A 44 -11.97 -12.77 11.66
C PRO A 44 -12.51 -11.35 11.48
N VAL A 45 -11.62 -10.39 11.22
CA VAL A 45 -11.92 -8.97 10.98
C VAL A 45 -12.71 -8.79 9.68
N ARG A 46 -12.62 -9.71 8.72
CA ARG A 46 -13.29 -9.62 7.42
C ARG A 46 -14.80 -9.49 7.53
N LYS A 47 -15.45 -10.26 8.42
CA LYS A 47 -16.91 -10.17 8.60
C LYS A 47 -17.32 -8.79 9.11
N LYS A 48 -16.59 -8.25 10.08
CA LYS A 48 -16.83 -6.90 10.62
C LYS A 48 -16.58 -5.84 9.55
N PHE A 49 -15.49 -5.96 8.80
CA PHE A 49 -15.14 -5.03 7.73
C PHE A 49 -16.18 -5.04 6.60
N ASN A 50 -16.60 -6.21 6.11
CA ASN A 50 -17.65 -6.32 5.10
C ASN A 50 -19.00 -5.75 5.58
N ARG A 51 -19.33 -5.92 6.87
CA ARG A 51 -20.51 -5.29 7.46
C ARG A 51 -20.41 -3.77 7.40
N LEU A 52 -19.25 -3.20 7.75
CA LEU A 52 -19.00 -1.76 7.66
C LEU A 52 -19.10 -1.26 6.22
N LEU A 53 -18.54 -1.99 5.25
CA LEU A 53 -18.71 -1.63 3.83
C LEU A 53 -20.18 -1.66 3.41
N GLY A 54 -20.95 -2.64 3.87
CA GLY A 54 -22.38 -2.74 3.55
C GLY A 54 -23.22 -1.62 4.15
N GLN A 55 -22.97 -1.28 5.42
CA GLN A 55 -23.69 -0.21 6.13
C GLN A 55 -23.48 1.18 5.52
N ASN A 56 -22.39 1.37 4.75
CA ASN A 56 -22.05 2.65 4.12
C ASN A 56 -22.12 2.58 2.58
N GLU A 57 -22.68 1.49 2.03
CA GLU A 57 -22.84 1.25 0.59
C GLU A 57 -21.53 1.43 -0.19
N LEU A 58 -20.45 0.83 0.32
CA LEU A 58 -19.12 0.84 -0.28
C LEU A 58 -18.77 -0.49 -0.98
N GLN A 59 -19.62 -1.51 -0.88
CA GLN A 59 -19.31 -2.86 -1.34
C GLN A 59 -19.01 -2.92 -2.84
N ASP A 60 -19.71 -2.12 -3.65
CA ASP A 60 -19.52 -2.08 -5.11
C ASP A 60 -18.24 -1.35 -5.53
N HIS A 61 -17.64 -0.59 -4.61
CA HIS A 61 -16.40 0.15 -4.84
C HIS A 61 -15.16 -0.60 -4.36
N VAL A 62 -15.29 -1.75 -3.67
CA VAL A 62 -14.17 -2.44 -3.04
C VAL A 62 -14.11 -3.90 -3.46
N THR A 63 -13.05 -4.23 -4.20
CA THR A 63 -12.67 -5.62 -4.52
C THR A 63 -11.60 -6.10 -3.55
N ILE A 64 -11.96 -7.05 -2.68
CA ILE A 64 -11.00 -7.71 -1.79
C ILE A 64 -10.41 -8.95 -2.48
N MET A 65 -9.10 -8.96 -2.68
CA MET A 65 -8.36 -10.07 -3.25
C MET A 65 -7.69 -10.91 -2.16
N PRO A 66 -8.22 -12.10 -1.82
CA PRO A 66 -7.61 -12.96 -0.82
C PRO A 66 -6.28 -13.53 -1.34
N VAL A 67 -5.28 -13.51 -0.48
CA VAL A 67 -3.94 -14.04 -0.72
C VAL A 67 -3.52 -14.89 0.46
N ARG A 68 -2.91 -16.06 0.22
CA ARG A 68 -2.60 -16.98 1.32
C ARG A 68 -1.37 -16.56 2.12
N LYS A 69 -0.25 -16.26 1.44
CA LYS A 69 1.06 -16.05 2.08
C LYS A 69 1.78 -14.77 1.67
N SER A 70 1.69 -14.36 0.41
CA SER A 70 2.43 -13.20 -0.09
C SER A 70 1.59 -12.44 -1.09
N TYR A 71 1.40 -11.14 -0.84
CA TYR A 71 0.81 -10.24 -1.83
C TYR A 71 1.76 -10.02 -3.01
N HIS A 72 3.08 -10.24 -2.90
CA HIS A 72 3.99 -10.19 -4.06
C HIS A 72 3.64 -11.25 -5.09
N TRP A 73 3.18 -12.43 -4.64
CA TRP A 73 2.67 -13.46 -5.55
C TRP A 73 1.35 -13.05 -6.23
N ALA A 74 0.53 -12.23 -5.60
CA ALA A 74 -0.66 -11.68 -6.24
C ALA A 74 -0.34 -10.54 -7.20
N LEU A 75 0.61 -9.68 -6.84
CA LEU A 75 1.13 -8.62 -7.71
C LEU A 75 1.71 -9.22 -9.00
N GLN A 76 2.54 -10.26 -8.90
CA GLN A 76 3.08 -10.90 -10.12
C GLN A 76 1.97 -11.49 -11.00
N ARG A 77 0.91 -12.06 -10.42
CA ARG A 77 -0.23 -12.56 -11.21
C ARG A 77 -0.95 -11.43 -11.94
N LEU A 78 -1.20 -10.29 -11.27
CA LEU A 78 -1.79 -9.11 -11.91
C LEU A 78 -0.90 -8.57 -13.03
N ILE A 79 0.41 -8.58 -12.85
CA ILE A 79 1.37 -8.17 -13.88
C ILE A 79 1.29 -9.12 -15.08
N ASN A 80 1.20 -10.43 -14.86
CA ASN A 80 1.18 -11.40 -15.96
C ASN A 80 -0.22 -11.66 -16.55
N ASP A 81 -1.26 -10.99 -16.07
CA ASP A 81 -2.61 -11.07 -16.64
C ASP A 81 -2.67 -10.36 -18.00
N GLU A 82 -3.31 -10.98 -19.00
CA GLU A 82 -3.47 -10.40 -20.35
C GLU A 82 -4.25 -9.08 -20.32
N ARG A 83 -5.18 -8.93 -19.39
CA ARG A 83 -5.97 -7.70 -19.19
C ARG A 83 -5.32 -6.72 -18.23
N ARG A 84 -4.05 -6.95 -17.85
CA ARG A 84 -3.26 -6.25 -16.81
C ARG A 84 -3.89 -4.91 -16.42
N PRO A 85 -4.47 -4.79 -15.21
CA PRO A 85 -5.02 -3.52 -14.78
C PRO A 85 -3.90 -2.48 -14.65
N ARG A 86 -4.21 -1.24 -15.01
CA ARG A 86 -3.37 -0.09 -14.65
C ARG A 86 -4.09 0.76 -13.62
N PHE A 87 -3.39 1.04 -12.54
CA PHE A 87 -3.94 1.83 -11.44
C PHE A 87 -3.52 3.29 -11.56
N ASP A 88 -4.40 4.18 -11.13
CA ASP A 88 -4.13 5.60 -10.91
C ASP A 88 -3.29 5.82 -9.66
N ILE A 89 -3.56 4.99 -8.64
CA ILE A 89 -2.91 5.06 -7.33
C ILE A 89 -2.53 3.66 -6.85
N CYS A 90 -1.30 3.51 -6.36
CA CYS A 90 -0.85 2.35 -5.61
C CYS A 90 -0.51 2.76 -4.17
N VAL A 91 -1.19 2.18 -3.18
CA VAL A 91 -0.97 2.43 -1.76
C VAL A 91 -0.18 1.27 -1.14
N LEU A 92 1.03 1.55 -0.64
CA LEU A 92 1.90 0.57 0.00
C LEU A 92 1.62 0.55 1.51
N ASN A 93 0.75 -0.36 1.95
CA ASN A 93 0.32 -0.49 3.35
C ASN A 93 0.53 -1.92 3.89
N GLY A 94 1.58 -2.58 3.39
CA GLY A 94 1.87 -3.99 3.63
C GLY A 94 2.97 -4.19 4.67
N ASN A 95 3.87 -5.12 4.40
CA ASN A 95 5.08 -5.34 5.20
C ASN A 95 5.94 -4.06 5.19
N ARG A 96 6.59 -3.82 6.32
CA ARG A 96 7.37 -2.61 6.60
C ARG A 96 8.87 -2.83 6.58
N ARG A 97 9.35 -4.06 6.40
CA ARG A 97 10.78 -4.36 6.21
C ARG A 97 11.26 -3.92 4.84
N TRP A 98 12.54 -3.55 4.75
CA TRP A 98 13.14 -2.94 3.55
C TRP A 98 13.04 -3.81 2.31
N ASP A 99 13.45 -5.08 2.41
CA ASP A 99 13.35 -6.08 1.35
C ASP A 99 11.93 -6.15 0.76
N ALA A 100 10.94 -6.24 1.64
CA ALA A 100 9.55 -6.43 1.27
C ALA A 100 8.96 -5.16 0.65
N VAL A 101 9.23 -3.99 1.24
CA VAL A 101 8.67 -2.72 0.75
C VAL A 101 9.36 -2.24 -0.54
N ALA A 102 10.66 -2.49 -0.72
CA ALA A 102 11.38 -2.22 -1.95
C ALA A 102 10.83 -3.06 -3.11
N LEU A 103 10.66 -4.37 -2.91
CA LEU A 103 10.05 -5.24 -3.92
C LEU A 103 8.59 -4.84 -4.18
N THR A 104 7.84 -4.46 -3.15
CA THR A 104 6.48 -3.94 -3.32
C THR A 104 6.44 -2.69 -4.18
N ALA A 105 7.32 -1.72 -3.93
CA ALA A 105 7.41 -0.48 -4.71
C ALA A 105 7.73 -0.78 -6.18
N TYR A 106 8.67 -1.68 -6.44
CA TYR A 106 9.03 -2.10 -7.79
C TYR A 106 7.87 -2.79 -8.54
N LEU A 107 7.20 -3.75 -7.90
CA LEU A 107 6.05 -4.43 -8.54
C LEU A 107 4.85 -3.50 -8.72
N ALA A 108 4.62 -2.57 -7.77
CA ALA A 108 3.59 -1.56 -7.88
C ALA A 108 3.88 -0.58 -9.02
N ASP A 109 5.15 -0.23 -9.28
CA ASP A 109 5.52 0.59 -10.42
C ASP A 109 5.03 0.01 -11.74
N ILE A 110 5.19 -1.30 -11.96
CA ILE A 110 4.77 -1.97 -13.21
C ILE A 110 3.26 -1.81 -13.45
N LEU A 111 2.46 -1.83 -12.37
CA LEU A 111 0.99 -1.74 -12.39
C LEU A 111 0.48 -0.29 -12.36
N LEU A 112 1.30 0.68 -11.97
CA LEU A 112 0.93 2.09 -11.91
C LEU A 112 1.00 2.72 -13.32
N ARG A 113 -0.04 3.45 -13.73
CA ARG A 113 -0.03 4.18 -15.01
C ARG A 113 1.03 5.29 -14.99
N PRO A 114 1.59 5.68 -16.14
CA PRO A 114 2.42 6.87 -16.22
C PRO A 114 1.68 8.09 -15.65
N GLY A 115 2.37 8.92 -14.86
CA GLY A 115 1.75 10.00 -14.11
C GLY A 115 0.88 9.56 -12.91
N GLY A 116 0.77 8.27 -12.60
CA GLY A 116 0.07 7.76 -11.42
C GLY A 116 0.80 8.07 -10.10
N LEU A 117 0.10 7.89 -8.98
CA LEU A 117 0.60 8.23 -7.63
C LEU A 117 0.90 6.97 -6.81
N MET A 118 2.10 6.89 -6.27
CA MET A 118 2.43 5.95 -5.19
C MET A 118 2.27 6.66 -3.85
N ILE A 119 1.60 6.01 -2.90
CA ILE A 119 1.37 6.51 -1.54
C ILE A 119 1.84 5.46 -0.54
N ALA A 120 2.60 5.84 0.48
CA ALA A 120 2.96 4.92 1.56
C ALA A 120 2.92 5.65 2.91
N PRO A 121 1.91 5.40 3.77
CA PRO A 121 1.88 5.97 5.12
C PRO A 121 2.95 5.34 6.00
N GLY A 122 3.35 5.94 7.11
CA GLY A 122 4.31 5.35 8.07
C GLY A 122 5.78 5.52 7.65
N LEU A 123 6.12 6.68 7.09
CA LEU A 123 7.45 6.99 6.58
C LEU A 123 8.56 6.80 7.65
N LYS A 124 8.31 7.22 8.90
CA LYS A 124 9.25 7.09 10.02
C LYS A 124 9.08 5.81 10.84
N TRP A 125 8.42 4.79 10.31
CA TRP A 125 8.33 3.51 11.01
C TRP A 125 9.68 2.79 10.94
N SER A 126 10.14 2.24 12.06
CA SER A 126 11.25 1.27 12.16
C SER A 126 10.85 0.06 12.99
N ILE A 127 11.66 -1.01 12.97
CA ILE A 127 11.47 -2.16 13.87
C ILE A 127 11.61 -1.68 15.32
N GLU A 128 12.59 -0.82 15.61
CA GLU A 128 12.82 -0.23 16.93
C GLU A 128 11.61 0.56 17.47
N SER A 129 10.97 1.35 16.61
CA SER A 129 9.81 2.17 17.00
C SER A 129 8.50 1.37 17.05
N SER A 130 8.50 0.10 16.66
CA SER A 130 7.28 -0.70 16.50
C SER A 130 6.78 -1.26 17.84
N PRO A 131 5.55 -0.93 18.29
CA PRO A 131 4.98 -1.50 19.52
C PRO A 131 4.82 -3.02 19.49
N TYR A 132 4.85 -3.63 18.31
CA TYR A 132 4.83 -5.09 18.15
C TYR A 132 6.18 -5.69 18.53
N PHE A 133 7.27 -5.19 17.95
CA PHE A 133 8.62 -5.70 18.18
C PHE A 133 9.14 -5.36 19.59
N GLN A 134 8.73 -4.22 20.16
CA GLN A 134 9.00 -3.89 21.56
C GLN A 134 8.40 -4.90 22.55
N ARG A 135 7.32 -5.60 22.17
CA ARG A 135 6.71 -6.68 22.96
C ARG A 135 7.26 -8.06 22.63
N GLN A 136 8.07 -8.18 21.59
CA GLN A 136 8.60 -9.44 21.08
C GLN A 136 10.11 -9.33 20.86
N THR A 137 10.82 -8.87 21.89
CA THR A 137 12.25 -8.57 21.86
C THR A 137 13.11 -9.76 21.44
N ALA A 138 12.67 -10.99 21.70
CA ALA A 138 13.35 -12.20 21.23
C ALA A 138 13.47 -12.27 19.70
N GLN A 139 12.51 -11.73 18.94
CA GLN A 139 12.57 -11.67 17.47
C GLN A 139 13.59 -10.65 16.95
N LEU A 140 14.04 -9.70 17.78
CA LEU A 140 15.06 -8.74 17.37
C LEU A 140 16.40 -9.41 17.07
N ALA A 141 16.65 -10.60 17.64
CA ALA A 141 17.85 -11.38 17.36
C ALA A 141 17.94 -11.89 15.90
N GLU A 142 16.84 -11.84 15.15
CA GLU A 142 16.82 -12.22 13.73
C GLU A 142 17.28 -11.09 12.78
N TYR A 143 17.50 -9.87 13.31
CA TYR A 143 17.78 -8.69 12.51
C TYR A 143 19.12 -8.06 12.90
N ASP A 144 19.80 -7.51 11.90
CA ASP A 144 20.99 -6.68 12.14
C ASP A 144 20.59 -5.34 12.78
N LYS A 145 21.54 -4.70 13.47
CA LYS A 145 21.30 -3.46 14.21
C LYS A 145 20.83 -2.31 13.30
N ASP A 146 21.37 -2.26 12.09
CA ASP A 146 20.99 -1.27 11.09
C ASP A 146 19.59 -1.55 10.51
N GLU A 147 19.22 -2.82 10.30
CA GLU A 147 17.83 -3.18 9.95
C GLU A 147 16.83 -2.76 11.04
N ILE A 148 17.22 -2.88 12.30
CA ILE A 148 16.35 -2.51 13.43
C ILE A 148 16.09 -1.00 13.47
N ALA A 149 17.14 -0.20 13.26
CA ALA A 149 17.09 1.26 13.32
C ALA A 149 16.59 1.93 12.03
N ALA A 150 16.69 1.24 10.89
CA ALA A 150 16.34 1.80 9.59
C ALA A 150 14.85 2.18 9.51
N HIS A 151 14.56 3.25 8.77
CA HIS A 151 13.22 3.61 8.30
C HIS A 151 13.03 3.12 6.87
N PRO A 152 12.40 1.96 6.63
CA PRO A 152 12.52 1.30 5.33
C PRO A 152 11.84 2.05 4.19
N LEU A 153 10.80 2.84 4.48
CA LEU A 153 10.17 3.71 3.48
C LEU A 153 11.02 4.92 3.13
N GLU A 154 11.81 5.47 4.05
CA GLU A 154 12.79 6.52 3.73
C GLU A 154 13.88 5.95 2.83
N LEU A 155 14.36 4.75 3.13
CA LEU A 155 15.30 4.05 2.24
C LEU A 155 14.70 3.85 0.84
N VAL A 156 13.44 3.43 0.70
CA VAL A 156 12.78 3.33 -0.61
C VAL A 156 12.68 4.69 -1.30
N ARG A 157 12.29 5.75 -0.58
CA ARG A 157 12.23 7.15 -1.08
C ARG A 157 13.59 7.61 -1.62
N ASP A 158 14.68 7.29 -0.92
CA ASP A 158 16.00 7.85 -1.21
C ASP A 158 16.83 6.96 -2.14
N THR A 159 16.49 5.67 -2.28
CA THR A 159 17.27 4.71 -3.08
C THR A 159 16.50 4.14 -4.27
N VAL A 160 15.29 3.63 -4.08
CA VAL A 160 14.55 2.89 -5.13
C VAL A 160 13.83 3.87 -6.05
N LEU A 161 13.05 4.78 -5.49
CA LEU A 161 12.20 5.70 -6.27
C LEU A 161 12.98 6.62 -7.22
N PRO A 162 14.17 7.17 -6.86
CA PRO A 162 14.96 7.98 -7.78
C PRO A 162 15.44 7.18 -9.00
N ARG A 163 15.77 5.90 -8.83
CA ARG A 163 16.18 5.00 -9.93
C ARG A 163 15.03 4.66 -10.87
N LEU A 164 13.80 4.77 -10.39
CA LEU A 164 12.57 4.65 -11.18
C LEU A 164 12.09 6.01 -11.73
N ASN A 165 12.87 7.07 -11.56
CA ASN A 165 12.58 8.45 -11.97
C ASN A 165 11.29 9.04 -11.35
N TYR A 166 10.90 8.58 -10.16
CA TYR A 166 9.75 9.15 -9.46
C TYR A 166 10.06 10.54 -8.95
N ARG A 167 9.07 11.43 -9.02
CA ARG A 167 9.12 12.73 -8.34
C ARG A 167 8.48 12.61 -6.97
N ILE A 168 9.25 12.80 -5.91
CA ILE A 168 8.72 12.91 -4.55
C ILE A 168 7.86 14.17 -4.42
N ILE A 169 6.71 14.05 -3.78
CA ILE A 169 5.80 15.16 -3.48
C ILE A 169 5.84 15.36 -1.96
N GLU A 170 6.22 16.56 -1.55
CA GLU A 170 6.12 16.96 -0.15
C GLU A 170 4.70 17.43 0.15
N GLU A 171 4.09 16.86 1.19
CA GLU A 171 2.79 17.30 1.71
C GLU A 171 2.94 17.67 3.19
N PRO A 172 3.06 18.97 3.53
CA PRO A 172 3.35 19.41 4.89
C PRO A 172 2.31 18.95 5.92
N ASN A 173 1.06 18.72 5.51
CA ASN A 173 0.00 18.27 6.40
C ASN A 173 0.05 16.75 6.68
N CYS A 174 0.85 16.02 5.91
CA CYS A 174 0.99 14.56 6.00
C CYS A 174 2.47 14.14 6.06
N PRO A 175 3.28 14.65 7.01
CA PRO A 175 4.73 14.45 7.03
C PRO A 175 5.16 12.99 7.27
N GLN A 176 4.23 12.14 7.67
CA GLN A 176 4.44 10.70 7.89
C GLN A 176 4.04 9.85 6.68
N VAL A 177 3.69 10.47 5.55
CA VAL A 177 3.24 9.77 4.35
C VAL A 177 4.16 10.11 3.20
N LEU A 178 4.67 9.08 2.54
CA LEU A 178 5.37 9.20 1.28
C LEU A 178 4.35 9.40 0.15
N PHE A 179 4.49 10.47 -0.61
CA PHE A 179 3.80 10.68 -1.88
C PHE A 179 4.85 10.74 -2.99
N ALA A 180 4.68 9.93 -4.03
CA ALA A 180 5.61 9.90 -5.16
C ALA A 180 4.87 9.74 -6.49
N ARG A 181 5.16 10.62 -7.44
CA ARG A 181 4.54 10.65 -8.76
C ARG A 181 5.40 9.89 -9.76
N LYS A 182 4.82 8.92 -10.45
CA LYS A 182 5.48 8.21 -11.55
C LYS A 182 5.74 9.16 -12.73
N PRO A 183 6.86 9.04 -13.46
CA PRO A 183 7.04 9.78 -14.71
C PRO A 183 5.89 9.52 -15.71
N LYS A 184 5.61 10.52 -16.56
CA LYS A 184 4.63 10.42 -17.64
C LYS A 184 5.17 9.61 -18.82
#